data_AF-A0A843BRW3-F1
#
_entry.id   AF-A0A843BRW3-F1
#
_cell.length_a   1.000
_cell.length_b   1.000
_cell.length_c   1.000
_cell.angle_alpha   90.00
_cell.angle_beta   90.00
_cell.angle_gamma   90.00
#
_symmetry.space_group_name_H-M   'P 1'
#
loop_
_entity.id
_entity.type
_entity.pdbx_description
1 polymer ?
#
loop_
_entity_poly.entity_id
_entity_poly.type
_entity_poly.pdbx_seq_one_letter_code
_entity_poly.pdbx_strand_id
1 'polypeptide(L)' 'MNQNINIKETIFEFIKNRSEINETTAIRHIHRRFDIPEDEIEKILEELFTEIKIKKIYDEEYQENRFTI' A
#
# COMPACT_ATOMS: atom_id res chain seq x y z
N MET A 1 -15.10 -1.49 17.97
CA MET A 1 -13.62 -1.43 18.00
C MET A 1 -13.07 -1.83 16.64
N ASN A 2 -12.39 -0.89 15.98
CA ASN A 2 -11.15 -1.07 15.20
C ASN A 2 -11.09 -1.98 13.95
N GLN A 3 -12.17 -2.29 13.23
CA GLN A 3 -12.01 -3.02 11.95
C GLN A 3 -11.16 -2.23 10.92
N ASN A 4 -11.36 -0.92 10.82
CA ASN A 4 -10.59 -0.06 9.90
C ASN A 4 -9.11 0.11 10.29
N ILE A 5 -8.82 0.28 11.59
CA ILE A 5 -7.44 0.41 12.08
C ILE A 5 -6.65 -0.88 11.77
N ASN A 6 -7.31 -2.04 11.85
CA ASN A 6 -6.66 -3.31 11.59
C ASN A 6 -6.26 -3.48 10.12
N ILE A 7 -7.09 -3.03 9.18
CA ILE A 7 -6.80 -3.10 7.74
C ILE A 7 -5.63 -2.20 7.35
N LYS A 8 -5.60 -0.95 7.83
CA LYS A 8 -4.50 -0.02 7.54
C LYS A 8 -3.15 -0.55 7.99
N GLU A 9 -3.06 -1.05 9.23
CA GLU A 9 -1.85 -1.65 9.77
C GLU A 9 -1.48 -2.96 9.04
N THR A 10 -2.46 -3.76 8.64
CA THR A 10 -2.20 -4.98 7.87
C THR A 10 -1.66 -4.68 6.47
N ILE A 11 -2.18 -3.66 5.79
CA ILE A 11 -1.68 -3.19 4.49
C ILE A 11 -0.27 -2.65 4.64
N PHE A 12 0.00 -1.88 5.70
CA PHE A 12 1.34 -1.38 6.00
C PHE A 12 2.34 -2.51 6.20
N GLU A 13 2.04 -3.50 7.06
CA GLU A 13 2.91 -4.65 7.26
C GLU A 13 3.08 -5.49 5.98
N PHE A 14 2.05 -5.55 5.11
CA PHE A 14 2.20 -6.19 3.80
C PHE A 14 3.20 -5.47 2.90
N ILE A 15 3.13 -4.13 2.81
CA ILE A 15 4.09 -3.32 2.04
C ILE A 15 5.50 -3.47 2.63
N LYS A 16 5.61 -3.45 3.95
CA LYS A 16 6.88 -3.63 4.68
C LYS A 16 7.54 -4.95 4.35
N ASN A 17 6.81 -6.05 4.49
CA ASN A 17 7.33 -7.39 4.20
C ASN A 17 7.83 -7.51 2.75
N ARG A 18 7.12 -6.89 1.79
CA ARG A 18 7.57 -6.86 0.39
C ARG A 18 8.81 -6.00 0.21
N SER A 19 8.88 -4.85 0.87
CA SER A 19 10.07 -3.99 0.83
C SER A 19 11.30 -4.68 1.44
N GLU A 20 11.14 -5.50 2.49
CA GLU A 20 12.22 -6.26 3.12
C GLU A 20 12.84 -7.31 2.18
N ILE A 21 12.08 -7.79 1.20
CA ILE A 21 12.56 -8.67 0.13
C ILE A 21 12.88 -7.89 -1.18
N ASN A 22 13.06 -6.57 -1.09
CA ASN A 22 13.35 -5.64 -2.20
C ASN A 22 12.28 -5.58 -3.30
N GLU A 23 11.01 -5.80 -2.93
CA GLU A 23 9.88 -5.67 -3.84
C GLU A 23 9.04 -4.42 -3.55
N THR A 24 8.74 -3.67 -4.62
CA THR A 24 7.79 -2.55 -4.58
C THR A 24 6.35 -3.04 -4.61
N THR A 25 5.44 -2.36 -3.91
CA THR A 25 4.01 -2.76 -3.88
C THR A 25 3.17 -1.78 -4.70
N ALA A 26 2.45 -2.25 -5.73
CA ALA A 26 1.45 -1.49 -6.46
C ALA A 26 0.05 -1.68 -5.85
N ILE A 27 -0.88 -0.74 -6.12
CA ILE A 27 -2.28 -0.78 -5.64
C ILE A 27 -2.95 -2.11 -5.97
N ARG A 28 -2.78 -2.61 -7.20
CA ARG A 28 -3.31 -3.90 -7.66
C ARG A 28 -2.86 -5.09 -6.81
N HIS A 29 -1.66 -5.05 -6.21
CA HIS A 29 -1.18 -6.13 -5.35
C HIS A 29 -1.97 -6.19 -4.05
N ILE A 30 -2.33 -5.02 -3.52
CA ILE A 30 -3.12 -4.87 -2.30
C ILE A 30 -4.57 -5.27 -2.59
N HIS A 31 -5.14 -4.79 -3.71
CA HIS A 31 -6.49 -5.17 -4.17
C HIS A 31 -6.64 -6.68 -4.25
N ARG A 32 -5.73 -7.36 -4.96
CA ARG A 32 -5.74 -8.82 -5.10
C ARG A 32 -5.55 -9.57 -3.78
N ARG A 33 -4.82 -8.99 -2.82
CA ARG A 33 -4.48 -9.67 -1.56
C ARG A 33 -5.60 -9.57 -0.54
N PHE A 34 -6.27 -8.43 -0.49
CA PHE A 34 -7.24 -8.08 0.55
C PHE A 34 -8.68 -7.98 0.04
N ASP A 35 -8.90 -8.10 -1.27
CA ASP A 35 -10.21 -7.95 -1.92
C ASP A 35 -10.88 -6.61 -1.59
N ILE A 36 -10.06 -5.55 -1.46
CA ILE A 36 -10.48 -4.19 -1.18
C ILE A 36 -10.48 -3.39 -2.49
N PRO A 37 -11.51 -2.59 -2.81
CA PRO A 37 -11.53 -1.72 -3.98
C PRO A 37 -10.29 -0.82 -4.08
N GLU A 38 -9.80 -0.59 -5.31
CA GLU A 38 -8.58 0.21 -5.53
C GLU A 38 -8.70 1.65 -5.03
N ASP A 39 -9.89 2.24 -5.10
CA ASP A 39 -10.20 3.59 -4.61
C ASP A 39 -10.17 3.68 -3.07
N GLU A 40 -10.57 2.62 -2.38
CA GLU A 40 -10.41 2.53 -0.92
C GLU A 40 -8.94 2.36 -0.53
N ILE A 41 -8.20 1.53 -1.27
CA ILE A 41 -6.77 1.34 -1.06
C ILE A 41 -6.02 2.66 -1.25
N GLU A 42 -6.35 3.43 -2.29
CA GLU A 42 -5.70 4.72 -2.55
C GLU A 42 -5.87 5.67 -1.36
N LYS A 43 -7.06 5.77 -0.76
CA LYS A 43 -7.29 6.56 0.46
C LYS A 43 -6.43 6.07 1.63
N ILE A 44 -6.38 4.76 1.87
CA ILE A 44 -5.58 4.18 2.96
C ILE A 44 -4.08 4.51 2.77
N LEU A 45 -3.59 4.42 1.54
CA LEU A 45 -2.20 4.70 1.21
C LEU A 45 -1.86 6.19 1.28
N GLU A 46 -2.79 7.07 0.89
CA GLU A 46 -2.64 8.52 1.08
C GLU A 46 -2.53 8.88 2.56
N GLU A 47 -3.31 8.25 3.42
CA GLU A 47 -3.17 8.46 4.86
C GLU A 47 -1.83 7.92 5.39
N LEU A 48 -1.39 6.73 4.95
CA LEU A 48 -0.09 6.16 5.34
C LEU A 48 1.09 7.02 4.84
N PHE A 49 0.96 7.62 3.65
CA PHE A 49 1.93 8.56 3.10
C PHE A 49 1.98 9.85 3.92
N THR A 50 0.81 10.39 4.29
CA THR A 50 0.69 11.59 5.14
C THR A 50 1.27 11.36 6.54
N GLU A 51 1.13 10.14 7.08
CA GLU A 51 1.78 9.69 8.33
C GLU A 51 3.29 9.41 8.18
N ILE A 52 3.88 9.59 6.99
CA ILE A 52 5.31 9.35 6.68
C ILE A 52 5.71 7.88 6.94
N LYS A 53 4.75 6.95 6.86
CA LYS A 53 5.01 5.50 7.02
C LYS A 53 5.53 4.86 5.73
N ILE A 54 5.15 5.40 4.58
CA ILE A 54 5.51 4.87 3.25
C ILE A 54 5.87 6.00 2.27
N LYS A 55 6.57 5.66 1.19
CA LYS A 55 6.89 6.53 0.06
C LYS A 55 6.14 6.05 -1.19
N LYS A 56 5.56 6.98 -1.94
CA LYS A 56 4.96 6.74 -3.27
C LYS A 56 6.01 7.00 -4.35
N ILE A 57 6.16 6.07 -5.29
CA ILE A 57 7.03 6.18 -6.47
C ILE A 57 6.21 5.90 -7.73
N TYR A 58 6.60 6.50 -8.84
CA TYR A 58 5.99 6.26 -10.14
C TYR A 58 6.86 5.30 -10.94
N ASP A 59 6.30 4.17 -11.34
CA ASP A 59 6.98 3.24 -12.25
C ASP A 59 6.59 3.61 -13.70
N GLU A 60 7.50 4.27 -14.42
CA GLU A 60 7.27 4.73 -15.79
C GLU A 60 7.13 3.58 -16.80
N GLU A 61 7.79 2.44 -16.55
CA GLU A 61 7.73 1.27 -17.44
C GLU A 61 6.33 0.64 -17.41
N TYR A 62 5.72 0.62 -16.22
CA TYR A 62 4.39 0.06 -15.99
C TYR A 62 3.26 1.10 -15.94
N GLN A 63 3.58 2.40 -15.92
CA GLN A 63 2.65 3.52 -15.67
C GLN A 63 1.78 3.29 -14.43
N GLU A 64 2.37 2.70 -13.37
CA GLU A 64 1.67 2.35 -12.13
C GLU A 64 2.27 3.09 -10.93
N ASN A 65 1.40 3.49 -9.99
CA ASN A 65 1.79 4.01 -8.69
C ASN A 65 2.23 2.86 -7.77
N ARG A 66 3.47 2.93 -7.26
CA ARG A 66 4.03 1.94 -6.34
C ARG A 66 4.44 2.55 -5.01
N PHE A 67 4.60 1.70 -4.01
CA PHE A 67 4.84 2.07 -2.62
C PHE A 67 5.99 1.26 -2.02
N THR A 68 6.83 1.94 -1.24
CA THR A 68 7.95 1.41 -0.45
C THR A 68 7.97 2.07 0.93
N ILE A 69 8.87 1.65 1.83
CA ILE A 69 9.12 2.35 3.11
C ILE A 69 10.25 3.37 2.96
#